data_AF-A0A9X8UIR6-F1
#
_entry.id   AF-A0A9X8UIR6-F1
#
_cell.length_a   1.000
_cell.length_b   1.000
_cell.length_c   1.000
_cell.angle_alpha   90.00
_cell.angle_beta   90.00
_cell.angle_gamma   90.00
#
_symmetry.space_group_name_H-M   'P 1'
#
loop_
_entity.id
_entity.type
_entity.pdbx_description
1 polymer ?
#
loop_
_entity_poly.entity_id
_entity_poly.type
_entity_poly.pdbx_seq_one_letter_code
_entity_poly.pdbx_strand_id
1 'polypeptide(L)'
;MKRFLSGLLAVSFLLSGCARTTQGDPQDETAGAPVRDLLLAQGDTVLGGGRSATVRLVLREGVFLTGDQVALGGGLGEENYQGVCEVQVLADGEALSSLALEGDGREELLFSDVGLPFALHFADYNGDGNPDFTIGQWAGSTADCYTLFTIAPDGTITPQSGPYAIFASDGKGDNEYCAVFVQKENGFATQVYNNATGEYEQVPYVWDAARNTYLEDQGGKTDD
;
A
#
# COMPACT_ATOMS: atom_id res chain seq x y z
N MET A 1 67.23 -50.18 -33.10
CA MET A 1 66.62 -50.22 -31.75
C MET A 1 66.36 -48.80 -31.29
N LYS A 2 65.11 -48.55 -30.87
CA LYS A 2 64.60 -47.50 -29.97
C LYS A 2 64.73 -46.00 -30.36
N ARG A 3 63.54 -45.43 -30.51
CA ARG A 3 63.10 -44.04 -30.72
C ARG A 3 63.70 -43.05 -29.69
N PHE A 4 64.07 -41.86 -30.18
CA PHE A 4 64.12 -40.62 -29.40
C PHE A 4 62.78 -39.91 -29.55
N LEU A 5 62.16 -39.52 -28.43
CA LEU A 5 60.98 -38.67 -28.40
C LEU A 5 61.41 -37.26 -27.98
N SER A 6 61.02 -36.30 -28.80
CA SER A 6 61.22 -34.86 -28.67
C SER A 6 60.38 -34.28 -27.54
N GLY A 7 61.02 -33.53 -26.64
CA GLY A 7 60.37 -32.71 -25.62
C GLY A 7 59.97 -31.35 -26.20
N LEU A 8 58.68 -31.05 -26.18
CA LEU A 8 58.13 -29.76 -26.60
C LEU A 8 57.98 -28.86 -25.37
N LEU A 9 58.48 -27.62 -25.49
CA LEU A 9 58.41 -26.54 -24.52
C LEU A 9 56.95 -26.03 -24.42
N ALA A 10 56.33 -26.11 -23.23
CA ALA A 10 55.00 -25.57 -23.00
C ALA A 10 55.08 -24.17 -22.38
N VAL A 11 54.39 -23.23 -23.03
CA VAL A 11 54.22 -21.82 -22.64
C VAL A 11 53.32 -21.74 -21.39
N SER A 12 53.78 -21.03 -20.36
CA SER A 12 52.99 -20.69 -19.18
C SER A 12 51.94 -19.64 -19.52
N PHE A 13 50.66 -19.99 -19.39
CA PHE A 13 49.55 -19.05 -19.26
C PHE A 13 49.19 -18.93 -17.78
N LEU A 14 49.29 -17.71 -17.25
CA LEU A 14 48.68 -17.32 -15.98
C LEU A 14 47.16 -17.34 -16.16
N LEU A 15 46.49 -18.36 -15.62
CA LEU A 15 45.06 -18.31 -15.38
C LEU A 15 44.84 -17.52 -14.07
N SER A 16 44.47 -16.25 -14.21
CA SER A 16 43.79 -15.52 -13.15
C SER A 16 42.57 -16.32 -12.74
N GLY A 17 42.54 -16.74 -11.47
CA GLY A 17 41.38 -17.42 -10.90
C GLY A 17 40.17 -16.51 -10.99
N CYS A 18 39.16 -16.94 -11.75
CA CYS A 18 37.80 -16.45 -11.55
C CYS A 18 37.40 -16.84 -10.13
N ALA A 19 37.34 -15.85 -9.24
CA ALA A 19 36.59 -15.99 -8.01
C ALA A 19 35.16 -16.33 -8.41
N ARG A 20 34.73 -17.56 -8.09
CA ARG A 20 33.32 -17.90 -8.02
C ARG A 20 32.72 -16.97 -6.98
N THR A 21 32.04 -15.94 -7.42
CA THR A 21 31.00 -15.31 -6.61
C THR A 21 30.04 -16.44 -6.27
N THR A 22 29.99 -16.77 -4.99
CA THR A 22 28.96 -17.62 -4.41
C THR A 22 27.62 -17.01 -4.80
N GLN A 23 26.98 -17.63 -5.78
CA GLN A 23 25.56 -17.55 -6.00
C GLN A 23 24.96 -18.02 -4.67
N GLY A 24 24.46 -17.06 -3.88
CA GLY A 24 23.69 -17.40 -2.69
C GLY A 24 22.53 -18.27 -3.14
N ASP A 25 22.31 -19.37 -2.42
CA ASP A 25 21.00 -20.02 -2.40
C ASP A 25 19.93 -18.92 -2.31
N PRO A 26 18.76 -19.07 -2.95
CA PRO A 26 17.62 -18.22 -2.64
C PRO A 26 17.41 -18.36 -1.13
N GLN A 27 17.74 -17.31 -0.38
CA GLN A 27 17.61 -17.35 1.06
C GLN A 27 16.13 -17.51 1.34
N ASP A 28 15.82 -18.61 2.01
CA ASP A 28 14.65 -18.80 2.85
C ASP A 28 14.53 -17.55 3.74
N GLU A 29 13.83 -16.50 3.26
CA GLU A 29 13.52 -15.35 4.07
C GLU A 29 12.71 -15.88 5.24
N THR A 30 13.36 -15.91 6.40
CA THR A 30 12.82 -16.65 7.53
C THR A 30 11.67 -15.82 8.05
N ALA A 31 10.46 -16.33 7.91
CA ALA A 31 9.26 -15.87 8.60
C ALA A 31 9.58 -15.19 9.96
N GLY A 32 9.13 -13.96 10.12
CA GLY A 32 9.47 -13.10 11.26
C GLY A 32 10.75 -12.29 11.11
N ALA A 33 11.43 -12.33 9.95
CA ALA A 33 12.58 -11.49 9.66
C ALA A 33 12.19 -10.00 9.74
N PRO A 34 13.01 -9.15 10.38
CA PRO A 34 12.68 -7.74 10.53
C PRO A 34 12.76 -7.00 9.20
N VAL A 35 11.75 -6.20 8.91
CA VAL A 35 11.67 -5.32 7.73
C VAL A 35 11.64 -3.88 8.20
N ARG A 36 12.40 -3.02 7.51
CA ARG A 36 12.53 -1.59 7.84
C ARG A 36 12.61 -0.76 6.57
N ASP A 37 12.03 0.42 6.63
CA ASP A 37 12.06 1.43 5.55
C ASP A 37 11.63 0.87 4.18
N LEU A 38 10.66 -0.05 4.16
CA LEU A 38 10.13 -0.63 2.93
C LEU A 38 9.09 0.30 2.31
N LEU A 39 9.30 0.69 1.05
CA LEU A 39 8.31 1.45 0.27
C LEU A 39 7.15 0.53 -0.14
N LEU A 40 5.98 0.75 0.44
CA LEU A 40 4.77 -0.01 0.15
C LEU A 40 3.95 0.61 -0.97
N ALA A 41 3.87 1.94 -1.03
CA ALA A 41 3.08 2.63 -2.04
C ALA A 41 3.67 3.98 -2.42
N GLN A 42 3.36 4.45 -3.63
CA GLN A 42 3.67 5.80 -4.05
C GLN A 42 2.63 6.34 -5.04
N GLY A 43 2.41 7.66 -5.00
CA GLY A 43 1.69 8.38 -6.05
C GLY A 43 2.08 9.85 -6.08
N ASP A 44 1.96 10.46 -7.27
CA ASP A 44 2.21 11.89 -7.45
C ASP A 44 0.89 12.65 -7.49
N THR A 45 0.86 13.83 -6.87
CA THR A 45 -0.31 14.70 -6.80
C THR A 45 0.08 16.18 -6.89
N VAL A 46 -0.94 17.04 -6.90
CA VAL A 46 -0.79 18.49 -6.81
C VAL A 46 -1.52 18.96 -5.56
N LEU A 47 -0.78 19.56 -4.63
CA LEU A 47 -1.34 20.13 -3.40
C LEU A 47 -2.17 21.37 -3.72
N GLY A 48 -3.08 21.73 -2.81
CA GLY A 48 -3.79 23.01 -2.86
C GLY A 48 -2.78 24.16 -3.03
N GLY A 49 -3.01 25.03 -4.03
CA GLY A 49 -2.06 26.07 -4.42
C GLY A 49 -1.09 25.70 -5.56
N GLY A 50 -1.17 24.48 -6.09
CA GLY A 50 -0.52 24.11 -7.36
C GLY A 50 0.88 23.50 -7.24
N ARG A 51 1.34 23.19 -6.01
CA ARG A 51 2.65 22.58 -5.78
C ARG A 51 2.60 21.08 -6.06
N SER A 52 3.47 20.56 -6.93
CA SER A 52 3.62 19.11 -7.12
C SER A 52 4.21 18.45 -5.88
N ALA A 53 3.69 17.28 -5.54
CA ALA A 53 4.16 16.47 -4.42
C ALA A 53 4.12 14.98 -4.75
N THR A 54 5.00 14.21 -4.12
CA THR A 54 5.01 12.75 -4.12
C THR A 54 4.57 12.28 -2.74
N VAL A 55 3.58 11.40 -2.68
CA VAL A 55 3.11 10.76 -1.46
C VAL A 55 3.63 9.33 -1.42
N ARG A 56 4.14 8.89 -0.28
CA ARG A 56 4.65 7.53 -0.07
C ARG A 56 4.00 6.91 1.15
N LEU A 57 3.69 5.61 1.06
CA LEU A 57 3.44 4.78 2.22
C LEU A 57 4.70 3.95 2.48
N VAL A 58 5.23 4.03 3.69
CA VAL A 58 6.46 3.33 4.08
C VAL A 58 6.22 2.52 5.33
N LEU A 59 6.57 1.22 5.29
CA LEU A 59 6.69 0.39 6.47
C LEU A 59 8.00 0.73 7.17
N ARG A 60 7.91 1.30 8.37
CA ARG A 60 9.06 1.80 9.14
C ARG A 60 9.72 0.69 9.91
N GLU A 61 8.91 -0.08 10.61
CA GLU A 61 9.33 -1.22 11.40
C GLU A 61 8.25 -2.30 11.30
N GLY A 62 8.66 -3.51 10.98
CA GLY A 62 7.76 -4.63 10.84
C GLY A 62 8.48 -5.94 10.64
N VAL A 63 7.74 -6.94 10.17
CA VAL A 63 8.22 -8.29 9.92
C VAL A 63 7.73 -8.80 8.57
N PHE A 64 8.57 -9.64 7.96
CA PHE A 64 8.21 -10.48 6.83
C PHE A 64 7.42 -11.70 7.32
N LEU A 65 6.36 -12.05 6.61
CA LEU A 65 5.50 -13.20 6.88
C LEU A 65 5.26 -13.99 5.59
N THR A 66 5.28 -15.32 5.70
CA THR A 66 4.86 -16.20 4.62
C THR A 66 3.34 -16.33 4.58
N GLY A 67 2.77 -16.69 3.42
CA GLY A 67 1.33 -16.82 3.22
C GLY A 67 0.59 -17.78 4.17
N ASP A 68 1.29 -18.74 4.78
CA ASP A 68 0.70 -19.66 5.79
C ASP A 68 0.65 -19.08 7.21
N GLN A 69 1.26 -17.91 7.45
CA GLN A 69 1.29 -17.23 8.74
C GLN A 69 0.29 -16.07 8.84
N VAL A 70 -0.25 -15.64 7.71
CA VAL A 70 -1.30 -14.62 7.64
C VAL A 70 -2.67 -15.28 7.73
N ALA A 71 -3.64 -14.58 8.34
CA ALA A 71 -5.01 -15.05 8.38
C ALA A 71 -5.56 -15.23 6.95
N LEU A 72 -6.36 -16.27 6.72
CA LEU A 72 -6.96 -16.56 5.42
C LEU A 72 -7.68 -15.31 4.88
N GLY A 73 -7.19 -14.81 3.74
CA GLY A 73 -7.72 -13.64 3.04
C GLY A 73 -6.98 -12.33 3.33
N GLY A 74 -6.26 -12.21 4.46
CA GLY A 74 -5.54 -10.97 4.83
C GLY A 74 -4.18 -10.79 4.16
N GLY A 75 -3.56 -11.88 3.69
CA GLY A 75 -2.37 -11.85 2.86
C GLY A 75 -2.60 -12.66 1.61
N LEU A 76 -2.72 -11.96 0.48
CA LEU A 76 -3.04 -12.54 -0.82
C LEU A 76 -1.79 -12.97 -1.58
N GLY A 77 -0.61 -12.61 -1.07
CA GLY A 77 0.69 -12.93 -1.62
C GLY A 77 1.41 -14.08 -0.92
N GLU A 78 2.42 -14.62 -1.59
CA GLU A 78 3.36 -15.58 -0.99
C GLU A 78 4.15 -14.91 0.15
N GLU A 79 4.40 -13.60 -0.01
CA GLU A 79 5.13 -12.75 0.92
C GLU A 79 4.24 -11.63 1.45
N ASN A 80 4.35 -11.33 2.74
CA ASN A 80 3.53 -10.32 3.40
C ASN A 80 4.38 -9.53 4.41
N TYR A 81 4.00 -8.29 4.60
CA TYR A 81 4.72 -7.31 5.42
C TYR A 81 3.75 -6.75 6.45
N GLN A 82 4.00 -7.06 7.71
CA GLN A 82 3.20 -6.58 8.83
C GLN A 82 4.02 -5.57 9.64
N GLY A 83 3.46 -4.40 9.96
CA GLY A 83 4.16 -3.47 10.83
C GLY A 83 3.56 -2.07 10.95
N VAL A 84 4.36 -1.20 11.56
CA VAL A 84 4.09 0.23 11.72
C VAL A 84 4.44 0.94 10.42
N CYS A 85 3.46 1.66 9.88
CA CYS A 85 3.61 2.41 8.65
C CYS A 85 3.48 3.91 8.88
N GLU A 86 4.04 4.69 7.98
CA GLU A 86 3.78 6.12 7.89
C GLU A 86 3.50 6.53 6.45
N VAL A 87 2.67 7.56 6.29
CA VAL A 87 2.54 8.27 5.03
C VAL A 87 3.47 9.48 5.05
N GLN A 88 4.24 9.67 3.99
CA GLN A 88 5.12 10.81 3.80
C GLN A 88 4.65 11.65 2.62
N VAL A 89 4.67 12.97 2.75
CA VAL A 89 4.48 13.90 1.62
C VAL A 89 5.81 14.58 1.34
N LEU A 90 6.29 14.46 0.12
CA LEU A 90 7.54 15.04 -0.34
C LEU A 90 7.29 16.06 -1.45
N ALA A 91 8.05 17.15 -1.46
CA ALA A 91 8.10 18.07 -2.58
C ALA A 91 9.55 18.49 -2.82
N ASP A 92 9.93 18.59 -4.09
CA ASP A 92 11.30 18.95 -4.49
C ASP A 92 12.38 17.99 -3.92
N GLY A 93 11.99 16.75 -3.58
CA GLY A 93 12.85 15.74 -2.97
C GLY A 93 12.98 15.83 -1.44
N GLU A 94 12.33 16.81 -0.80
CA GLU A 94 12.34 16.98 0.66
C GLU A 94 10.99 16.61 1.27
N ALA A 95 11.01 16.01 2.46
CA ALA A 95 9.79 15.71 3.20
C ALA A 95 9.16 17.01 3.73
N LEU A 96 7.89 17.22 3.37
CA LEU A 96 7.05 18.29 3.92
C LEU A 96 6.42 17.85 5.24
N SER A 97 5.91 16.62 5.28
CA SER A 97 5.22 16.07 6.44
C SER A 97 5.34 14.54 6.46
N SER A 98 5.09 13.96 7.63
CA SER A 98 4.77 12.55 7.76
C SER A 98 3.65 12.35 8.77
N LEU A 99 2.87 11.28 8.57
CA LEU A 99 1.83 10.83 9.48
C LEU A 99 2.04 9.36 9.76
N ALA A 100 2.35 9.01 11.01
CA ALA A 100 2.31 7.64 11.47
C ALA A 100 0.86 7.13 11.37
N LEU A 101 0.68 5.97 10.74
CA LEU A 101 -0.61 5.31 10.69
C LEU A 101 -0.73 4.43 11.92
N GLU A 102 -1.62 4.83 12.83
CA GLU A 102 -2.04 3.96 13.92
C GLU A 102 -3.03 2.95 13.36
N GLY A 103 -2.80 1.66 13.63
CA GLY A 103 -3.86 0.68 13.45
C GLY A 103 -4.99 1.02 14.42
N ASP A 104 -6.22 1.00 13.93
CA ASP A 104 -7.46 1.41 14.59
C ASP A 104 -7.92 0.43 15.70
N GLY A 105 -6.99 -0.03 16.53
CA GLY A 105 -7.13 -1.24 17.32
C GLY A 105 -6.57 -2.49 16.64
N ARG A 106 -6.18 -2.40 15.35
CA ARG A 106 -5.22 -3.32 14.74
C ARG A 106 -3.84 -3.01 15.32
N GLU A 107 -3.11 -4.01 15.83
CA GLU A 107 -1.77 -3.76 16.41
C GLU A 107 -0.77 -3.29 15.33
N GLU A 108 -0.89 -3.78 14.10
CA GLU A 108 -0.01 -3.48 12.96
C GLU A 108 -0.76 -3.63 11.62
N LEU A 109 -0.33 -2.89 10.59
CA LEU A 109 -0.91 -2.97 9.25
C LEU A 109 -0.29 -4.11 8.45
N LEU A 110 -1.05 -4.73 7.57
CA LEU A 110 -0.62 -5.86 6.75
C LEU A 110 -0.75 -5.53 5.27
N PHE A 111 0.32 -5.80 4.51
CA PHE A 111 0.37 -5.64 3.05
C PHE A 111 1.04 -6.86 2.42
N SER A 112 0.48 -7.38 1.36
CA SER A 112 1.13 -8.41 0.54
C SER A 112 2.16 -7.81 -0.42
N ASP A 113 3.11 -8.62 -0.87
CA ASP A 113 4.06 -8.28 -1.95
C ASP A 113 3.40 -8.02 -3.31
N VAL A 114 2.23 -8.59 -3.54
CA VAL A 114 1.48 -8.47 -4.79
C VAL A 114 1.26 -6.99 -5.12
N GLY A 115 1.91 -6.54 -6.19
CA GLY A 115 1.77 -5.19 -6.70
C GLY A 115 2.56 -4.13 -5.93
N LEU A 116 3.54 -4.50 -5.08
CA LEU A 116 4.40 -3.51 -4.42
C LEU A 116 5.48 -2.91 -5.37
N PRO A 117 5.75 -1.59 -5.28
CA PRO A 117 4.94 -0.61 -4.57
C PRO A 117 3.62 -0.37 -5.30
N PHE A 118 2.50 -0.36 -4.57
CA PHE A 118 1.20 -0.10 -5.18
C PHE A 118 0.98 1.38 -5.44
N ALA A 119 0.11 1.71 -6.39
CA ALA A 119 -0.16 3.09 -6.76
C ALA A 119 -1.11 3.75 -5.75
N LEU A 120 -0.76 4.94 -5.29
CA LEU A 120 -1.70 5.82 -4.59
C LEU A 120 -2.49 6.63 -5.62
N HIS A 121 -3.80 6.69 -5.44
CA HIS A 121 -4.70 7.48 -6.26
C HIS A 121 -5.32 8.61 -5.47
N PHE A 122 -5.57 9.72 -6.17
CA PHE A 122 -6.04 10.96 -5.56
C PHE A 122 -7.33 11.44 -6.23
N ALA A 123 -8.23 12.00 -5.41
CA ALA A 123 -9.46 12.67 -5.84
C ALA A 123 -9.70 13.92 -4.96
N ASP A 124 -10.74 14.69 -5.21
CA ASP A 124 -11.16 15.81 -4.36
C ASP A 124 -12.65 15.62 -4.08
N TYR A 125 -12.97 14.92 -2.99
CA TYR A 125 -14.32 14.44 -2.75
C TYR A 125 -15.23 15.52 -2.16
N ASN A 126 -14.69 16.58 -1.54
CA ASN A 126 -15.46 17.68 -0.95
C ASN A 126 -15.36 18.98 -1.76
N GLY A 127 -14.53 19.02 -2.81
CA GLY A 127 -14.35 20.18 -3.66
C GLY A 127 -13.52 21.29 -3.02
N ASP A 128 -12.70 20.99 -2.01
CA ASP A 128 -11.87 21.98 -1.32
C ASP A 128 -10.55 22.29 -2.04
N GLY A 129 -10.25 21.54 -3.12
CA GLY A 129 -9.04 21.68 -3.93
C GLY A 129 -7.82 20.97 -3.36
N ASN A 130 -7.95 20.22 -2.26
CA ASN A 130 -6.91 19.37 -1.71
C ASN A 130 -7.07 17.93 -2.22
N PRO A 131 -5.96 17.20 -2.43
CA PRO A 131 -6.05 15.81 -2.82
C PRO A 131 -6.37 14.90 -1.62
N ASP A 132 -7.39 14.09 -1.81
CA ASP A 132 -7.84 13.01 -0.95
C ASP A 132 -7.35 11.65 -1.46
N PHE A 133 -6.99 10.74 -0.56
CA PHE A 133 -6.58 9.38 -0.90
C PHE A 133 -6.99 8.39 0.22
N THR A 134 -7.05 7.11 -0.11
CA THR A 134 -7.39 6.06 0.86
C THR A 134 -6.20 5.16 1.17
N ILE A 135 -6.20 4.61 2.38
CA ILE A 135 -5.39 3.44 2.73
C ILE A 135 -6.33 2.36 3.25
N GLY A 136 -6.33 1.23 2.55
CA GLY A 136 -7.19 0.09 2.79
C GLY A 136 -6.49 -1.00 3.61
N GLN A 137 -7.29 -1.76 4.33
CA GLN A 137 -6.89 -3.00 4.97
C GLN A 137 -7.95 -4.06 4.72
N TRP A 138 -7.49 -5.30 4.60
CA TRP A 138 -8.37 -6.43 4.36
C TRP A 138 -9.47 -6.52 5.44
N ALA A 139 -10.70 -6.75 4.96
CA ALA A 139 -11.89 -6.91 5.80
C ALA A 139 -12.66 -8.20 5.47
N GLY A 140 -12.62 -8.66 4.22
CA GLY A 140 -13.26 -9.90 3.80
C GLY A 140 -13.01 -10.24 2.34
N SER A 141 -13.51 -11.39 1.89
CA SER A 141 -13.32 -11.87 0.51
C SER A 141 -13.90 -10.93 -0.56
N THR A 142 -14.81 -10.04 -0.18
CA THR A 142 -15.53 -9.18 -1.11
C THR A 142 -15.28 -7.70 -0.87
N ALA A 143 -14.51 -7.33 0.16
CA ALA A 143 -14.36 -5.94 0.55
C ALA A 143 -13.14 -5.70 1.45
N ASP A 144 -12.71 -4.45 1.45
CA ASP A 144 -11.71 -3.89 2.35
C ASP A 144 -12.36 -2.77 3.18
N CYS A 145 -11.69 -2.42 4.27
CA CYS A 145 -12.02 -1.22 5.04
C CYS A 145 -10.95 -0.16 4.79
N TYR A 146 -11.37 1.08 4.56
CA TYR A 146 -10.52 2.20 4.18
C TYR A 146 -10.60 3.33 5.20
N THR A 147 -9.45 3.95 5.45
CA THR A 147 -9.39 5.30 6.01
C THR A 147 -9.16 6.28 4.86
N LEU A 148 -9.96 7.33 4.79
CA LEU A 148 -9.75 8.44 3.84
C LEU A 148 -8.91 9.53 4.51
N PHE A 149 -7.94 10.05 3.78
CA PHE A 149 -7.07 11.14 4.19
C PHE A 149 -7.16 12.28 3.18
N THR A 150 -6.86 13.49 3.62
CA THR A 150 -6.63 14.66 2.76
C THR A 150 -5.25 15.25 3.02
N ILE A 151 -4.69 15.95 2.04
CA ILE A 151 -3.39 16.63 2.14
C ILE A 151 -3.56 18.13 1.95
N ALA A 152 -3.31 18.89 3.00
CA ALA A 152 -3.39 20.35 2.99
C ALA A 152 -2.31 20.98 2.08
N PRO A 153 -2.44 22.28 1.71
CA PRO A 153 -1.47 23.00 0.87
C PRO A 153 -0.02 22.97 1.38
N ASP A 154 0.18 22.90 2.71
CA ASP A 154 1.49 22.82 3.34
C ASP A 154 2.05 21.38 3.41
N GLY A 155 1.29 20.40 2.91
CA GLY A 155 1.62 18.98 2.92
C GLY A 155 1.09 18.23 4.14
N THR A 156 0.43 18.89 5.10
CA THR A 156 -0.11 18.23 6.30
C THR A 156 -1.18 17.20 5.92
N ILE A 157 -1.06 15.98 6.45
CA ILE A 157 -2.00 14.88 6.21
C ILE A 157 -2.98 14.82 7.39
N THR A 158 -4.28 14.74 7.09
CA THR A 158 -5.30 14.53 8.14
C THR A 158 -6.33 13.49 7.71
N PRO A 159 -6.79 12.61 8.62
CA PRO A 159 -7.89 11.71 8.32
C PRO A 159 -9.18 12.51 8.12
N GLN A 160 -9.95 12.13 7.11
CA GLN A 160 -11.26 12.67 6.75
C GLN A 160 -12.36 11.63 6.91
N SER A 161 -12.08 10.51 7.57
CA SER A 161 -13.05 9.52 8.00
C SER A 161 -12.67 9.01 9.38
N GLY A 162 -13.60 8.31 10.04
CA GLY A 162 -13.19 7.38 11.09
C GLY A 162 -12.17 6.36 10.55
N PRO A 163 -11.28 5.84 11.40
CA PRO A 163 -10.28 4.89 10.96
C PRO A 163 -10.97 3.60 10.49
N TYR A 164 -10.61 3.15 9.29
CA TYR A 164 -11.22 2.03 8.56
C TYR A 164 -12.77 2.04 8.56
N ALA A 165 -13.37 3.22 8.59
CA ALA A 165 -14.82 3.39 8.65
C ALA A 165 -15.51 3.22 7.30
N ILE A 166 -14.76 3.20 6.19
CA ILE A 166 -15.32 3.08 4.84
C ILE A 166 -15.21 1.64 4.39
N PHE A 167 -16.34 0.94 4.29
CA PHE A 167 -16.38 -0.42 3.74
C PHE A 167 -16.66 -0.38 2.24
N ALA A 168 -15.81 -1.04 1.46
CA ALA A 168 -15.92 -1.02 0.00
C ALA A 168 -15.36 -2.28 -0.65
N SER A 169 -16.07 -2.76 -1.67
CA SER A 169 -15.60 -3.71 -2.67
C SER A 169 -14.78 -3.06 -3.77
N ASP A 170 -14.76 -1.72 -3.85
CA ASP A 170 -13.89 -1.00 -4.77
C ASP A 170 -12.41 -1.35 -4.51
N GLY A 171 -11.60 -1.39 -5.58
CA GLY A 171 -10.17 -1.68 -5.49
C GLY A 171 -9.81 -3.16 -5.34
N LYS A 172 -10.72 -4.03 -4.88
CA LYS A 172 -10.45 -5.47 -4.76
C LYS A 172 -10.00 -6.10 -6.08
N GLY A 173 -8.84 -6.77 -6.06
CA GLY A 173 -8.22 -7.44 -7.22
C GLY A 173 -7.34 -6.56 -8.11
N ASP A 174 -7.51 -5.24 -8.13
CA ASP A 174 -6.76 -4.32 -8.98
C ASP A 174 -5.82 -3.39 -8.18
N ASN A 175 -6.31 -2.82 -7.07
CA ASN A 175 -5.55 -1.97 -6.14
C ASN A 175 -6.13 -2.08 -4.72
N GLU A 176 -5.79 -3.18 -4.04
CA GLU A 176 -6.47 -3.64 -2.81
C GLU A 176 -6.28 -2.75 -1.58
N TYR A 177 -5.32 -1.83 -1.65
CA TYR A 177 -4.95 -0.98 -0.54
C TYR A 177 -5.19 0.51 -0.80
N CYS A 178 -5.64 0.87 -2.01
CA CYS A 178 -5.99 2.25 -2.36
C CYS A 178 -7.12 2.28 -3.40
N ALA A 179 -8.35 2.54 -2.95
CA ALA A 179 -9.52 2.64 -3.82
C ALA A 179 -9.80 4.10 -4.24
N VAL A 180 -10.36 4.23 -5.46
CA VAL A 180 -10.99 5.46 -5.95
C VAL A 180 -12.50 5.24 -5.98
N PHE A 181 -13.24 6.16 -5.38
CA PHE A 181 -14.68 6.08 -5.22
C PHE A 181 -15.40 6.97 -6.24
N VAL A 182 -16.69 6.73 -6.40
CA VAL A 182 -17.51 7.50 -7.34
C VAL A 182 -17.83 8.86 -6.75
N GLN A 183 -17.26 9.93 -7.32
CA GLN A 183 -17.57 11.32 -6.94
C GLN A 183 -19.07 11.61 -6.95
N LYS A 184 -19.54 12.32 -5.93
CA LYS A 184 -20.90 12.88 -5.78
C LYS A 184 -20.81 14.38 -5.49
N GLU A 185 -21.96 15.05 -5.47
CA GLU A 185 -22.05 16.51 -5.28
C GLU A 185 -21.50 16.98 -3.92
N ASN A 186 -21.67 16.20 -2.85
CA ASN A 186 -21.16 16.51 -1.50
C ASN A 186 -20.47 15.29 -0.86
N GLY A 187 -19.64 14.58 -1.64
CA GLY A 187 -18.90 13.42 -1.19
C GLY A 187 -18.73 12.36 -2.27
N PHE A 188 -18.89 11.10 -1.90
CA PHE A 188 -18.65 9.98 -2.80
C PHE A 188 -19.61 8.82 -2.53
N ALA A 189 -19.55 7.78 -3.37
CA ALA A 189 -20.17 6.50 -3.07
C ALA A 189 -19.21 5.35 -3.34
N THR A 190 -19.26 4.35 -2.48
CA THR A 190 -18.58 3.07 -2.64
C THR A 190 -19.53 2.04 -3.23
N GLN A 191 -18.98 0.92 -3.68
CA GLN A 191 -19.70 -0.29 -4.05
C GLN A 191 -19.49 -1.35 -2.98
N VAL A 192 -20.55 -2.04 -2.59
CA VAL A 192 -20.47 -3.18 -1.67
C VAL A 192 -21.18 -4.37 -2.31
N TYR A 193 -20.48 -5.49 -2.43
CA TYR A 193 -21.06 -6.74 -2.91
C TYR A 193 -22.02 -7.34 -1.88
N ASN A 194 -23.29 -7.51 -2.27
CA ASN A 194 -24.30 -8.16 -1.46
C ASN A 194 -24.36 -9.66 -1.80
N ASN A 195 -23.89 -10.50 -0.88
CA ASN A 195 -23.87 -11.96 -1.05
C ASN A 195 -25.27 -12.58 -1.17
N ALA A 196 -26.32 -11.93 -0.66
CA ALA A 196 -27.69 -12.46 -0.72
C ALA A 196 -28.33 -12.27 -2.09
N THR A 197 -27.99 -11.18 -2.79
CA THR A 197 -28.54 -10.84 -4.11
C THR A 197 -27.58 -11.17 -5.25
N GLY A 198 -26.28 -11.22 -4.96
CA GLY A 198 -25.22 -11.38 -5.95
C GLY A 198 -24.92 -10.10 -6.73
N GLU A 199 -25.36 -8.94 -6.24
CA GLU A 199 -25.25 -7.64 -6.91
C GLU A 199 -24.39 -6.66 -6.08
N TYR A 200 -23.89 -5.61 -6.73
CA TYR A 200 -23.21 -4.52 -6.06
C TYR A 200 -24.19 -3.40 -5.72
N GLU A 201 -24.16 -2.96 -4.46
CA GLU A 201 -24.96 -1.86 -3.95
C GLU A 201 -24.08 -0.62 -3.75
N GLN A 202 -24.65 0.56 -4.03
CA GLN A 202 -23.96 1.84 -3.84
C GLN A 202 -24.20 2.34 -2.41
N VAL A 203 -23.12 2.61 -1.68
CA VAL A 203 -23.18 3.17 -0.32
C VAL A 203 -22.66 4.61 -0.35
N PRO A 204 -23.52 5.62 -0.18
CA PRO A 204 -23.11 7.02 -0.20
C PRO A 204 -22.41 7.44 1.10
N TYR A 205 -21.40 8.28 0.98
CA TYR A 205 -20.71 8.98 2.07
C TYR A 205 -20.77 10.47 1.82
N VAL A 206 -21.21 11.22 2.83
CA VAL A 206 -21.49 12.65 2.73
C VAL A 206 -20.55 13.43 3.63
N TRP A 207 -20.06 14.56 3.12
CA TRP A 207 -19.20 15.48 3.84
C TRP A 207 -19.94 16.19 4.97
N ASP A 208 -19.44 16.08 6.20
CA ASP A 208 -19.87 16.85 7.36
C ASP A 208 -18.83 17.94 7.68
N ALA A 209 -19.10 19.16 7.20
CA ALA A 209 -18.22 20.30 7.39
C ALA A 209 -18.05 20.73 8.87
N ALA A 210 -19.01 20.40 9.75
CA ALA A 210 -18.90 20.77 11.17
C ALA A 210 -17.94 19.84 11.91
N ARG A 211 -17.83 18.58 11.45
CA ARG A 211 -16.94 17.56 12.00
C ARG A 211 -15.66 17.36 11.21
N ASN A 212 -15.56 17.93 10.01
CA ASN A 212 -14.45 17.77 9.08
C ASN A 212 -14.18 16.28 8.81
N THR A 213 -15.25 15.57 8.41
CA THR A 213 -15.22 14.12 8.15
C THR A 213 -16.34 13.71 7.21
N TYR A 214 -16.14 12.63 6.47
CA TYR A 214 -17.20 11.89 5.79
C TYR A 214 -17.90 10.94 6.74
N LEU A 215 -19.21 10.81 6.55
CA LEU A 215 -20.07 9.86 7.24
C LEU A 215 -20.91 9.10 6.21
N GLU A 216 -21.15 7.82 6.45
CA GLU A 216 -22.09 7.04 5.66
C GLU A 216 -23.50 7.68 5.74
N ASP A 217 -24.12 7.93 4.59
CA ASP A 217 -25.50 8.40 4.53
C ASP A 217 -26.44 7.19 4.59
N GLN A 218 -26.93 6.92 5.80
CA GLN A 218 -27.86 5.81 6.05
C GLN A 218 -29.30 6.09 5.56
N GLY A 219 -29.51 7.15 4.78
CA GLY A 219 -30.76 7.38 4.05
C GLY A 219 -31.99 7.50 4.95
N GLY A 220 -31.84 8.00 6.18
CA GLY A 220 -32.94 8.19 7.11
C GLY A 220 -33.64 6.89 7.55
N LYS A 221 -32.98 5.73 7.47
CA LYS A 221 -33.45 4.54 8.18
C LYS A 221 -33.31 4.79 9.69
N THR A 222 -34.37 5.29 10.31
CA THR A 222 -34.55 5.11 11.75
C THR A 222 -34.71 3.62 12.00
N ASP A 223 -33.96 3.09 12.95
CA ASP A 223 -34.21 1.77 13.51
C ASP A 223 -35.67 1.76 14.04
N ASP A 224 -36.57 1.10 13.31
CA ASP A 224 -37.95 0.81 13.73
C ASP A 224 -38.00 -0.42 14.65
#